data_AF-A0A8T0F0D9-F1
#
_entry.id   AF-A0A8T0F0D9-F1
#
_cell.length_a   1.000
_cell.length_b   1.000
_cell.length_c   1.000
_cell.angle_alpha   90.00
_cell.angle_beta   90.00
_cell.angle_gamma   90.00
#
_symmetry.space_group_name_H-M   'P 1'
#
loop_
_entity.id
_entity.type
_entity.pdbx_description
1 polymer ?
#
loop_
_entity_poly.entity_id
_entity_poly.type
_entity_poly.pdbx_seq_one_letter_code
_entity_poly.pdbx_strand_id
1 'polypeptide(L)'
;MAFMSKGRKQDLIKLATELGEEVEGDLKVIELRELILKTSIYKEDLDFVKDTLENIITERLEREERERAPLMKKRKKNGTELTSWRNSVCKWNLRS
;
A
#
# COMPACT_ATOMS: atom_id res chain seq x y z
N MET A 1 16.21 16.64 -6.60
CA MET A 1 14.85 16.05 -6.65
C MET A 1 14.74 14.92 -5.63
N ALA A 2 14.08 15.14 -4.48
CA ALA A 2 14.15 14.25 -3.32
C ALA A 2 13.12 13.10 -3.29
N PHE A 3 12.10 13.11 -4.16
CA PHE A 3 11.00 12.14 -4.11
C PHE A 3 11.37 10.77 -4.72
N MET A 4 12.23 10.73 -5.76
CA MET A 4 12.74 9.48 -6.35
C MET A 4 13.62 8.66 -5.40
N SER A 5 14.07 9.26 -4.29
CA SER A 5 14.78 8.56 -3.21
C SER A 5 13.85 7.75 -2.31
N LYS A 6 12.53 7.99 -2.32
CA LYS A 6 11.55 7.25 -1.52
C LYS A 6 11.26 5.86 -2.08
N GLY A 7 11.37 5.69 -3.40
CA GLY A 7 11.14 4.42 -4.10
C GLY A 7 12.37 3.52 -4.13
N ARG A 8 12.15 2.20 -4.07
CA ARG A 8 13.20 1.19 -4.33
C ARG A 8 13.46 1.06 -5.84
N LYS A 9 14.54 0.38 -6.25
CA LYS A 9 14.85 0.10 -7.68
C LYS A 9 13.63 -0.46 -8.42
N GLN A 10 12.92 -1.40 -7.81
CA GLN A 10 11.71 -2.01 -8.39
C GLN A 10 10.56 -1.02 -8.58
N ASP A 11 10.39 -0.06 -7.67
CA ASP A 11 9.33 0.95 -7.75
C ASP A 11 9.63 1.93 -8.90
N LEU A 12 10.91 2.28 -9.09
CA LEU A 12 11.37 3.12 -10.20
C LEU A 12 11.23 2.44 -11.57
N ILE A 13 11.48 1.13 -11.65
CA ILE A 13 11.29 0.35 -12.88
C ILE A 13 9.81 0.36 -13.27
N LYS A 14 8.92 0.08 -12.32
CA LYS A 14 7.46 0.15 -12.54
C LYS A 14 7.02 1.53 -12.98
N LEU A 15 7.50 2.57 -12.30
CA LEU A 15 7.17 3.96 -12.66
C LEU A 15 7.57 4.27 -14.11
N ALA A 16 8.78 3.92 -14.53
CA ALA A 16 9.21 4.15 -15.91
C ALA A 16 8.42 3.30 -16.93
N THR A 17 8.04 2.06 -16.56
CA THR A 17 7.13 1.24 -17.39
C THR A 17 5.75 1.91 -17.54
N GLU A 18 5.21 2.48 -16.46
CA GLU A 18 3.92 3.18 -16.45
C GLU A 18 3.96 4.47 -17.29
N LEU A 19 5.13 5.13 -17.34
CA LEU A 19 5.39 6.30 -18.18
C LEU A 19 5.57 5.93 -19.67
N GLY A 20 5.50 4.64 -20.02
CA GLY A 20 5.66 4.15 -21.39
C GLY A 20 7.12 4.02 -21.84
N GLU A 21 8.08 4.14 -20.92
CA GLU A 21 9.49 3.89 -21.21
C GLU A 21 9.82 2.41 -21.03
N GLU A 22 10.54 1.85 -21.97
CA GLU A 22 10.93 0.43 -21.93
C GLU A 22 12.19 0.29 -21.05
N VAL A 23 12.02 -0.34 -19.90
CA VAL A 23 13.08 -0.47 -18.89
C VAL A 23 13.64 -1.88 -18.91
N GLU A 24 14.84 -2.05 -19.43
CA GLU A 24 15.60 -3.29 -19.23
C GLU A 24 16.07 -3.39 -17.76
N GLY A 25 15.86 -4.57 -17.15
CA GLY A 25 16.10 -4.79 -15.71
C GLY A 25 17.54 -4.58 -15.23
N ASP A 26 18.49 -4.52 -16.17
CA ASP A 26 19.92 -4.31 -15.91
C ASP A 26 20.29 -2.83 -15.69
N LEU A 27 19.36 -1.89 -15.92
CA LEU A 27 19.61 -0.47 -15.72
C LEU A 27 19.91 -0.12 -14.24
N LYS A 28 20.87 0.80 -14.05
CA LYS A 28 21.23 1.31 -12.72
C LYS A 28 20.17 2.29 -12.22
N VAL A 29 20.07 2.44 -10.90
CA VAL A 29 19.16 3.41 -10.26
C VAL A 29 19.38 4.84 -10.76
N ILE A 30 20.62 5.18 -11.11
CA ILE A 30 20.97 6.50 -11.67
C ILE A 30 20.37 6.65 -13.07
N GLU A 31 20.56 5.65 -13.94
CA GLU A 31 20.05 5.65 -15.32
C GLU A 31 18.51 5.69 -15.36
N LEU A 32 17.85 4.96 -14.46
CA LEU A 32 16.39 5.01 -14.30
C LEU A 32 15.88 6.41 -13.96
N ARG A 33 16.58 7.13 -13.07
CA ARG A 33 16.22 8.50 -12.71
C ARG A 33 16.42 9.44 -13.88
N GLU A 34 17.52 9.30 -14.62
CA GLU A 34 17.77 10.11 -15.79
C GLU A 34 16.75 9.87 -16.91
N LEU A 35 16.32 8.62 -17.12
CA LEU A 35 15.24 8.28 -18.06
C LEU A 35 13.95 9.00 -17.69
N ILE A 36 13.51 8.87 -16.44
CA ILE A 36 12.30 9.54 -15.94
C ILE A 36 12.42 11.06 -16.12
N LEU A 37 13.57 11.66 -15.79
CA LEU A 37 13.82 13.10 -15.97
C LEU A 37 13.81 13.56 -17.44
N LYS A 38 14.15 12.66 -18.37
CA LYS A 38 14.16 12.94 -19.81
C LYS A 38 12.77 12.87 -20.42
N THR A 39 11.85 12.09 -19.85
CA THR A 39 10.47 11.98 -20.35
C THR A 39 9.79 13.34 -20.41
N SER A 40 8.97 13.56 -21.44
CA SER A 40 8.13 14.76 -21.55
C SER A 40 7.10 14.81 -20.42
N ILE A 41 6.61 13.65 -19.98
CA ILE A 41 5.64 13.51 -18.89
C ILE A 41 6.17 14.11 -17.58
N TYR A 42 7.46 13.90 -17.26
CA TYR A 42 8.06 14.54 -16.08
C TYR A 42 8.11 16.07 -16.18
N LYS A 43 8.22 16.63 -17.40
CA LYS A 43 8.24 18.08 -17.61
C LYS A 43 6.84 18.69 -17.67
N GLU A 44 5.88 17.94 -18.18
CA GLU A 44 4.48 18.36 -18.30
C GLU A 44 3.76 18.23 -16.95
N ASP A 45 3.85 17.06 -16.30
CA ASP A 45 3.09 16.74 -15.09
C ASP A 45 3.96 16.08 -14.01
N LEU A 46 4.70 16.92 -13.26
CA LEU A 46 5.48 16.49 -12.09
C LEU A 46 4.62 15.82 -11.01
N ASP A 47 3.43 16.36 -10.77
CA ASP A 47 2.50 15.84 -9.77
C ASP A 47 2.01 14.45 -10.15
N PHE A 48 1.78 14.17 -11.44
CA PHE A 48 1.41 12.85 -11.91
C PHE A 48 2.52 11.82 -11.62
N VAL A 49 3.78 12.15 -11.88
CA VAL A 49 4.92 11.25 -11.58
C VAL A 49 5.03 10.98 -10.08
N LYS A 50 4.79 12.01 -9.26
CA LYS A 50 4.82 11.89 -7.80
C LYS A 50 3.66 11.03 -7.28
N ASP A 51 2.44 11.29 -7.73
CA ASP A 51 1.25 10.53 -7.35
C ASP A 51 1.36 9.07 -7.79
N THR A 52 1.90 8.81 -8.98
CA THR A 52 2.13 7.45 -9.47
C THR A 52 3.14 6.70 -8.58
N LEU A 53 4.25 7.35 -8.21
CA LEU A 53 5.22 6.74 -7.30
C LEU A 53 4.63 6.52 -5.90
N GLU A 54 3.85 7.47 -5.39
CA GLU A 54 3.15 7.32 -4.12
C GLU A 54 2.18 6.14 -4.17
N ASN A 55 1.35 6.03 -5.22
CA ASN A 55 0.44 4.89 -5.42
C ASN A 55 1.14 3.54 -5.45
N ILE A 56 2.27 3.41 -6.16
CA ILE A 56 3.04 2.17 -6.20
C ILE A 56 3.53 1.78 -4.79
N ILE A 57 3.94 2.77 -3.99
CA ILE A 57 4.38 2.56 -2.61
C ILE A 57 3.20 2.18 -1.72
N THR A 58 2.05 2.87 -1.83
CA THR A 58 0.84 2.54 -1.06
C THR A 58 0.32 1.17 -1.42
N GLU A 59 0.26 0.78 -2.69
CA GLU A 59 -0.16 -0.57 -3.10
C GLU A 59 0.73 -1.66 -2.49
N ARG A 60 2.04 -1.43 -2.40
CA ARG A 60 2.96 -2.36 -1.73
C ARG A 60 2.65 -2.45 -0.24
N LEU A 61 2.47 -1.31 0.43
CA LEU A 61 2.13 -1.26 1.85
C LEU A 61 0.77 -1.91 2.14
N GLU A 62 -0.24 -1.62 1.33
CA GLU A 62 -1.58 -2.19 1.45
C GLU A 62 -1.57 -3.70 1.21
N ARG A 63 -0.77 -4.20 0.26
CA ARG A 63 -0.62 -5.65 0.05
C ARG A 63 -0.01 -6.31 1.28
N GLU A 64 1.04 -5.72 1.86
CA GLU A 64 1.65 -6.20 3.10
C GLU A 64 0.68 -6.12 4.30
N GLU A 65 -0.14 -5.07 4.38
CA GLU A 65 -1.12 -4.88 5.45
C GLU A 65 -2.31 -5.83 5.31
N ARG A 66 -2.79 -6.09 4.08
CA ARG A 66 -3.89 -7.01 3.80
C ARG A 66 -3.54 -8.45 4.19
N GLU A 67 -2.28 -8.85 4.04
CA GLU A 67 -1.79 -10.14 4.54
C GLU A 67 -1.71 -10.19 6.08
N ARG A 68 -1.55 -9.05 6.78
CA ARG A 68 -1.54 -8.97 8.25
C ARG A 68 -2.92 -8.70 8.88
N ALA A 69 -3.88 -8.21 8.11
CA ALA A 69 -5.24 -7.91 8.53
C ALA A 69 -6.09 -9.09 9.05
N PRO A 70 -5.89 -10.39 8.70
CA PRO A 70 -6.76 -11.45 9.20
C PRO A 70 -6.61 -11.72 10.72
N LEU A 71 -5.57 -11.23 11.38
CA LEU A 71 -5.37 -11.38 12.83
C LEU A 71 -6.32 -10.49 13.66
N MET A 72 -6.73 -9.32 13.14
CA MET A 72 -7.54 -8.36 13.91
C MET A 72 -9.04 -8.67 13.89
N LYS A 73 -9.57 -9.29 12.81
CA LYS A 73 -11.00 -9.60 12.67
C LYS A 73 -11.49 -10.74 13.58
N LYS A 74 -10.59 -11.58 14.11
CA LYS A 74 -10.95 -12.64 15.07
C LYS A 74 -11.30 -12.11 16.47
N ARG A 75 -10.79 -10.95 16.90
CA ARG A 75 -11.02 -10.46 18.27
C ARG A 75 -12.41 -9.84 18.49
N LYS A 76 -13.03 -9.29 17.44
CA LYS A 76 -14.35 -8.63 17.56
C LYS A 76 -15.52 -9.62 17.68
N LYS A 77 -15.45 -10.79 17.04
CA LYS A 77 -16.50 -11.82 17.12
C LYS A 77 -16.59 -12.44 18.53
N ASN A 78 -15.44 -12.78 19.10
CA ASN A 78 -15.35 -13.41 20.42
C ASN A 78 -15.79 -12.46 21.55
N GLY A 79 -15.56 -11.14 21.40
CA GLY A 79 -15.99 -10.14 22.37
C GLY A 79 -17.51 -9.98 22.42
N THR A 80 -18.18 -9.98 21.27
CA THR A 80 -19.64 -9.83 21.16
C THR A 80 -20.41 -11.09 21.58
N GLU A 81 -19.87 -12.28 21.35
CA GLU A 81 -20.49 -13.53 21.82
C GLU A 81 -20.42 -13.67 23.34
N LEU A 82 -19.32 -13.25 23.97
CA LEU A 82 -19.15 -13.30 25.43
C LEU A 82 -20.01 -12.28 26.19
N THR A 83 -20.34 -11.13 25.59
CA THR A 83 -21.28 -10.17 26.20
C THR A 83 -22.73 -10.59 26.00
N SER A 84 -23.06 -11.19 24.86
CA SER A 84 -24.38 -11.79 24.62
C SER A 84 -24.66 -12.96 25.56
N TRP A 85 -23.70 -13.88 25.73
CA TRP A 85 -23.82 -14.98 26.70
C TRP A 85 -23.98 -14.47 28.14
N ARG A 86 -23.17 -13.49 28.57
CA ARG A 86 -23.29 -12.90 29.91
C ARG A 86 -24.66 -12.26 30.14
N ASN A 87 -25.16 -11.47 29.20
CA ASN A 87 -26.48 -10.85 29.34
C ASN A 87 -27.62 -11.87 29.33
N SER A 88 -27.49 -12.97 28.56
CA SER A 88 -28.48 -14.04 28.56
C SER A 88 -28.49 -14.81 29.89
N VAL A 89 -27.31 -15.19 30.41
CA VAL A 89 -27.17 -15.90 31.69
C VAL A 89 -27.67 -15.05 32.87
N CYS A 90 -27.38 -13.74 32.89
CA CYS A 90 -27.91 -12.83 33.92
C CYS A 90 -29.44 -12.70 33.88
N LYS A 91 -30.07 -12.84 32.70
CA LYS A 91 -31.52 -12.71 32.53
C LYS A 91 -32.30 -13.93 33.04
N TRP A 92 -31.66 -15.10 33.09
CA TRP A 92 -32.25 -16.32 33.65
C TRP A 92 -32.21 -16.36 35.19
N ASN A 93 -31.21 -15.75 35.83
CA ASN A 93 -31.07 -15.74 37.29
C ASN A 93 -31.91 -14.68 38.03
N LEU A 94 -32.59 -13.76 37.32
CA LEU A 94 -33.45 -12.74 37.92
C LEU A 94 -34.94 -13.15 38.01
N ARG A 95 -35.26 -14.41 37.70
CA ARG A 95 -36.64 -14.92 37.63
C ARG A 95 -36.87 -16.20 38.45
N SER A 96 -36.26 -16.27 39.64
CA SER A 96 -36.57 -17.26 40.70
C SER A 96 -36.87 -16.55 42.00
#